data_AF-A0A231HGA7-F1
#
_entry.id   AF-A0A231HGA7-F1
#
_cell.length_a   1.000
_cell.length_b   1.000
_cell.length_c   1.000
_cell.angle_alpha   90.00
_cell.angle_beta   90.00
_cell.angle_gamma   90.00
#
_symmetry.space_group_name_H-M   'P 1'
#
loop_
_entity.id
_entity.type
_entity.pdbx_description
1 polymer ?
#
loop_
_entity_poly.entity_id
_entity_poly.type
_entity_poly.pdbx_seq_one_letter_code
_entity_poly.pdbx_strand_id
1 'polypeptide(L)'
;NQATEGMSIPEDWKWIKHDQRNIRAIAKAHGNPKIRTFPSIGTLQYVWAEFVRKIKWSPILNLMEYNKFDAMRVLQESHGYKPYPYKHYESIFTRFYQGYLLPRKFHVDKRRVHLSTLVVSGQLSREHAVADLQNLPYPSQAEMDNDRQYFLKKMGWTEAQLEDYLNRPERPHTAYASEIRLWNALKDLYLRIRR
;
A
#
# COMPACT_ATOMS: atom_id res chain seq x y z
N ASN A 1 0.85 -14.89 2.48
CA ASN A 1 0.62 -15.31 1.09
C ASN A 1 1.76 -14.83 0.22
N GLN A 2 2.92 -15.51 0.24
CA GLN A 2 4.05 -15.15 -0.62
C GLN A 2 3.78 -15.48 -2.09
N ALA A 3 2.98 -16.51 -2.37
CA ALA A 3 2.65 -16.91 -3.73
C ALA A 3 1.98 -15.79 -4.54
N THR A 4 1.10 -14.99 -3.94
CA THR A 4 0.37 -13.93 -4.68
C THR A 4 0.62 -12.51 -4.15
N GLU A 5 1.40 -12.37 -3.07
CA GLU A 5 1.75 -11.08 -2.47
C GLU A 5 3.23 -10.97 -2.03
N GLY A 6 4.08 -11.94 -2.40
CA GLY A 6 5.43 -12.08 -1.88
C GLY A 6 6.47 -11.16 -2.52
N MET A 7 6.18 -10.53 -3.65
CA MET A 7 7.10 -9.56 -4.22
C MET A 7 7.21 -8.33 -3.33
N SER A 8 8.44 -7.96 -3.02
CA SER A 8 8.72 -6.72 -2.31
C SER A 8 8.30 -5.54 -3.18
N ILE A 9 7.55 -4.61 -2.60
CA ILE A 9 7.32 -3.30 -3.21
C ILE A 9 8.68 -2.59 -3.34
N PRO A 10 8.99 -1.96 -4.50
CA PRO A 10 10.20 -1.16 -4.68
C PRO A 10 10.40 -0.15 -3.55
N GLU A 11 11.66 0.13 -3.19
CA GLU A 11 11.97 0.99 -2.03
C GLU A 11 11.53 2.44 -2.25
N ASP A 12 11.54 2.93 -3.50
CA ASP A 12 11.03 4.23 -3.91
C ASP A 12 9.50 4.32 -3.89
N TRP A 13 8.79 3.20 -3.79
CA TRP A 13 7.31 3.15 -3.79
C TRP A 13 6.70 3.01 -2.39
N LYS A 14 7.54 2.92 -1.35
CA LYS A 14 7.10 2.68 0.02
C LYS A 14 7.94 3.48 1.02
N TRP A 15 7.36 3.64 2.20
CA TRP A 15 8.08 4.10 3.37
C TRP A 15 8.07 3.00 4.44
N ILE A 16 8.98 3.11 5.41
CA ILE A 16 9.01 2.19 6.54
C ILE A 16 7.70 2.30 7.34
N LYS A 17 7.08 1.14 7.62
CA LYS A 17 5.78 1.08 8.29
C LYS A 17 5.87 1.43 9.78
N HIS A 18 7.02 1.18 10.40
CA HIS A 18 7.26 1.36 11.83
C HIS A 18 7.95 2.70 12.14
N ASP A 19 7.37 3.78 11.62
CA ASP A 19 7.89 5.15 11.74
C ASP A 19 6.87 6.08 12.41
N GLN A 20 6.66 5.85 13.69
CA GLN A 20 5.74 6.64 14.49
C GLN A 20 6.19 8.11 14.56
N ARG A 21 7.51 8.35 14.56
CA ARG A 21 8.06 9.71 14.57
C ARG A 21 7.67 10.49 13.32
N ASN A 22 7.74 9.88 12.13
CA ASN A 22 7.37 10.53 10.88
C ASN A 22 5.88 10.85 10.80
N ILE A 23 5.03 9.92 11.20
CA ILE A 23 3.57 10.14 11.25
C ILE A 23 3.24 11.36 12.13
N ARG A 24 3.84 11.45 13.33
CA ARG A 24 3.64 12.59 14.24
C ARG A 24 4.24 13.89 13.70
N ALA A 25 5.40 13.83 13.03
CA ALA A 25 6.06 15.01 12.48
C ALA A 25 5.28 15.61 11.31
N ILE A 26 4.76 14.77 10.40
CA ILE A 26 3.88 15.19 9.30
C ILE A 26 2.62 15.82 9.87
N ALA A 27 1.95 15.16 10.83
CA ALA A 27 0.76 15.71 11.46
C ALA A 27 1.04 17.09 12.08
N LYS A 28 2.12 17.22 12.87
CA LYS A 28 2.51 18.49 13.49
C LYS A 28 2.76 19.60 12.47
N ALA A 29 3.39 19.29 11.34
CA ALA A 29 3.68 20.24 10.28
C ALA A 29 2.42 20.71 9.51
N HIS A 30 1.38 19.88 9.48
CA HIS A 30 0.17 20.11 8.66
C HIS A 30 -1.09 20.18 9.52
N GLY A 31 -1.15 21.17 10.42
CA GLY A 31 -2.35 21.48 11.22
C GLY A 31 -2.49 20.71 12.53
N ASN A 32 -1.53 19.84 12.86
CA ASN A 32 -1.42 19.12 14.13
C ASN A 32 -2.73 18.42 14.58
N PRO A 33 -3.33 17.56 13.73
CA PRO A 33 -4.54 16.86 14.10
C PRO A 33 -4.31 15.99 15.35
N LYS A 34 -5.29 15.94 16.24
CA LYS A 34 -5.21 15.12 17.47
C LYS A 34 -5.26 13.63 17.12
N ILE A 35 -4.11 12.99 17.06
CA ILE A 35 -3.94 11.54 16.86
C ILE A 35 -4.26 10.80 18.18
N ARG A 36 -5.55 10.69 18.53
CA ARG A 36 -5.97 10.05 19.81
C ARG A 36 -6.07 8.53 19.70
N THR A 37 -6.66 8.04 18.62
CA THR A 37 -7.04 6.62 18.46
C THR A 37 -6.29 5.92 17.34
N PHE A 38 -5.44 6.63 16.60
CA PHE A 38 -4.70 6.02 15.50
C PHE A 38 -3.59 5.12 16.05
N PRO A 39 -3.65 3.79 15.81
CA PRO A 39 -2.60 2.89 16.23
C PRO A 39 -1.34 3.20 15.43
N SER A 40 -0.25 3.52 16.11
CA SER A 40 1.06 3.71 15.51
C SER A 40 2.10 2.96 16.33
N ILE A 41 3.06 2.37 15.63
CA ILE A 41 4.16 1.61 16.23
C ILE A 41 5.48 2.22 15.74
N GLY A 42 6.36 2.57 16.67
CA GLY A 42 7.71 3.02 16.37
C GLY A 42 8.67 1.86 16.17
N THR A 43 9.89 2.16 15.74
CA THR A 43 10.92 1.15 15.45
C THR A 43 11.29 0.36 16.70
N LEU A 44 11.51 1.03 17.83
CA LEU A 44 11.86 0.35 19.10
C LEU A 44 10.71 -0.50 19.65
N GLN A 45 9.46 -0.05 19.48
CA GLN A 45 8.29 -0.80 19.91
C GLN A 45 8.13 -2.09 19.10
N TYR A 46 8.39 -2.03 17.79
CA TYR A 46 8.43 -3.21 16.94
C TYR A 46 9.53 -4.18 17.37
N VAL A 47 10.76 -3.69 17.59
CA VAL A 47 11.88 -4.53 18.05
C VAL A 47 11.59 -5.17 19.41
N TRP A 48 11.01 -4.43 20.35
CA TRP A 48 10.58 -4.97 21.64
C TRP A 48 9.54 -6.08 21.48
N ALA A 49 8.53 -5.87 20.61
CA ALA A 49 7.49 -6.86 20.34
C ALA A 49 8.06 -8.15 19.73
N GLU A 50 8.95 -8.02 18.75
CA GLU A 50 9.52 -9.16 18.01
C GLU A 50 10.54 -9.96 18.82
N PHE A 51 11.46 -9.27 19.52
CA PHE A 51 12.62 -9.91 20.15
C PHE A 51 12.46 -10.16 21.65
N VAL A 52 11.78 -9.26 22.37
CA VAL A 52 11.60 -9.41 23.82
C VAL A 52 10.29 -10.13 24.13
N ARG A 53 9.18 -9.66 23.56
CA ARG A 53 7.88 -10.33 23.72
C ARG A 53 7.73 -11.59 22.84
N LYS A 54 8.66 -11.82 21.92
CA LYS A 54 8.67 -12.97 21.01
C LYS A 54 7.37 -13.14 20.23
N ILE A 55 6.70 -12.04 19.89
CA ILE A 55 5.48 -12.07 19.07
C ILE A 55 5.90 -12.47 17.66
N LYS A 56 5.27 -13.52 17.11
CA LYS A 56 5.55 -14.04 15.78
C LYS A 56 4.35 -13.88 14.86
N TRP A 57 4.61 -13.40 13.66
CA TRP A 57 3.61 -13.29 12.59
C TRP A 57 3.68 -14.55 11.73
N SER A 58 2.64 -15.39 11.81
CA SER A 58 2.52 -16.57 10.96
C SER A 58 1.56 -16.29 9.79
N PRO A 59 2.06 -16.15 8.55
CA PRO A 59 1.20 -15.96 7.40
C PRO A 59 0.55 -17.31 7.02
N ILE A 60 -0.62 -17.62 7.60
CA ILE A 60 -1.32 -18.91 7.43
C ILE A 60 -1.46 -19.33 5.97
N LEU A 61 -1.72 -18.37 5.06
CA LEU A 61 -1.81 -18.62 3.62
C LEU A 61 -0.49 -19.08 2.95
N ASN A 62 0.64 -19.09 3.67
CA ASN A 62 1.88 -19.71 3.21
C ASN A 62 1.98 -21.19 3.61
N LEU A 63 1.09 -21.67 4.47
CA LEU A 63 1.07 -23.05 4.96
C LEU A 63 0.19 -23.96 4.10
N MET A 64 -0.32 -23.45 2.98
CA MET A 64 -1.18 -24.16 2.05
C MET A 64 -0.93 -23.69 0.63
N GLU A 65 -1.26 -24.54 -0.34
CA GLU A 65 -1.29 -24.14 -1.74
C GLU A 65 -2.43 -23.13 -1.94
N TYR A 66 -2.06 -21.90 -2.30
CA TYR A 66 -3.02 -20.82 -2.47
C TYR A 66 -3.11 -20.42 -3.95
N ASN A 67 -4.29 -20.63 -4.53
CA ASN A 67 -4.68 -20.07 -5.82
C ASN A 67 -5.68 -18.94 -5.61
N LYS A 68 -5.36 -17.75 -6.14
CA LYS A 68 -6.19 -16.55 -6.00
C LYS A 68 -7.56 -16.73 -6.66
N PHE A 69 -7.59 -17.34 -7.84
CA PHE A 69 -8.81 -17.49 -8.64
C PHE A 69 -9.76 -18.51 -8.02
N ASP A 70 -9.23 -19.63 -7.51
CA ASP A 70 -10.03 -20.62 -6.78
C ASP A 70 -10.61 -20.04 -5.49
N ALA A 71 -9.79 -19.33 -4.71
CA ALA A 71 -10.25 -18.67 -3.48
C ALA A 71 -11.36 -17.65 -3.80
N MET A 72 -11.20 -16.88 -4.87
CA MET A 72 -12.20 -15.90 -5.29
C MET A 72 -13.51 -16.57 -5.69
N ARG A 73 -13.45 -17.63 -6.50
CA ARG A 73 -14.61 -18.41 -6.94
C ARG A 73 -15.39 -18.97 -5.74
N VAL A 74 -14.71 -19.61 -4.80
CA VAL A 74 -15.32 -20.16 -3.58
C VAL A 74 -16.01 -19.06 -2.77
N LEU A 75 -15.36 -17.91 -2.59
CA LEU A 75 -15.94 -16.77 -1.87
C LEU A 75 -17.19 -16.22 -2.56
N GLN A 76 -17.20 -16.16 -3.89
CA GLN A 76 -18.36 -15.73 -4.66
C GLN A 76 -19.51 -16.72 -4.55
N GLU A 77 -19.25 -18.01 -4.78
CA GLU A 77 -20.26 -19.07 -4.79
C GLU A 77 -20.84 -19.34 -3.40
N SER A 78 -20.00 -19.40 -2.36
CA SER A 78 -20.40 -19.86 -1.02
C SER A 78 -20.79 -18.72 -0.08
N HIS A 79 -20.32 -17.49 -0.33
CA HIS A 79 -20.48 -16.37 0.59
C HIS A 79 -21.00 -15.10 -0.08
N GLY A 80 -21.34 -15.14 -1.38
CA GLY A 80 -21.85 -13.98 -2.12
C GLY A 80 -20.85 -12.83 -2.18
N TYR A 81 -19.56 -13.12 -2.05
CA TYR A 81 -18.51 -12.11 -2.09
C TYR A 81 -18.53 -11.36 -3.43
N LYS A 82 -18.31 -10.05 -3.38
CA LYS A 82 -18.19 -9.21 -4.58
C LYS A 82 -16.73 -8.86 -4.79
N PRO A 83 -16.09 -9.36 -5.87
CA PRO A 83 -14.68 -9.08 -6.11
C PRO A 83 -14.46 -7.60 -6.38
N TYR A 84 -13.37 -7.08 -5.83
CA TYR A 84 -12.85 -5.78 -6.22
C TYR A 84 -11.98 -5.94 -7.47
N PRO A 85 -12.00 -4.95 -8.38
CA PRO A 85 -11.30 -5.01 -9.67
C PRO A 85 -9.79 -5.19 -9.52
N TYR A 86 -9.21 -4.53 -8.51
CA TYR A 86 -7.79 -4.57 -8.21
C TYR A 86 -7.57 -4.78 -6.71
N LYS A 87 -6.35 -5.19 -6.36
CA LYS A 87 -5.97 -5.40 -4.97
C LYS A 87 -6.02 -4.07 -4.19
N HIS A 88 -6.56 -4.10 -2.98
CA HIS A 88 -6.72 -2.95 -2.08
C HIS A 88 -7.80 -1.93 -2.49
N TYR A 89 -8.77 -2.32 -3.32
CA TYR A 89 -9.83 -1.44 -3.83
C TYR A 89 -11.12 -1.51 -3.00
N GLU A 90 -11.04 -2.04 -1.77
CA GLU A 90 -12.18 -2.17 -0.84
C GLU A 90 -12.64 -0.81 -0.31
N SER A 91 -11.70 0.13 -0.14
CA SER A 91 -11.95 1.48 0.32
C SER A 91 -11.81 2.47 -0.83
N ILE A 92 -12.77 3.39 -0.95
CA ILE A 92 -12.72 4.51 -1.91
C ILE A 92 -11.39 5.29 -1.77
N PHE A 93 -10.96 5.55 -0.53
CA PHE A 93 -9.70 6.28 -0.31
C PHE A 93 -8.50 5.52 -0.85
N THR A 94 -8.39 4.22 -0.56
CA THR A 94 -7.25 3.41 -1.00
C THR A 94 -7.28 3.20 -2.52
N ARG A 95 -8.47 3.01 -3.10
CA ARG A 95 -8.67 2.93 -4.54
C ARG A 95 -8.25 4.23 -5.24
N PHE A 96 -8.69 5.38 -4.73
CA PHE A 96 -8.29 6.69 -5.26
C PHE A 96 -6.79 6.94 -5.09
N TYR A 97 -6.21 6.58 -3.95
CA TYR A 97 -4.77 6.69 -3.75
C TYR A 97 -3.98 5.85 -4.77
N GLN A 98 -4.32 4.57 -4.93
CA GLN A 98 -3.55 3.66 -5.80
C GLN A 98 -3.86 3.82 -7.28
N GLY A 99 -5.11 4.12 -7.64
CA GLY A 99 -5.56 4.20 -9.03
C GLY A 99 -5.54 5.62 -9.61
N TYR A 100 -5.61 6.66 -8.78
CA TYR A 100 -5.64 8.05 -9.26
C TYR A 100 -4.36 8.81 -8.89
N LEU A 101 -4.03 8.90 -7.60
CA LEU A 101 -2.94 9.76 -7.13
C LEU A 101 -1.56 9.19 -7.46
N LEU A 102 -1.31 7.92 -7.14
CA LEU A 102 -0.01 7.29 -7.39
C LEU A 102 0.42 7.33 -8.87
N PRO A 103 -0.44 6.95 -9.84
CA PRO A 103 -0.03 6.94 -11.25
C PRO A 103 0.18 8.35 -11.82
N ARG A 104 -0.67 9.32 -11.45
CA ARG A 104 -0.63 10.67 -12.00
C ARG A 104 0.46 11.55 -11.39
N LYS A 105 0.64 11.47 -10.06
CA LYS A 105 1.57 12.36 -9.34
C LYS A 105 2.95 11.76 -9.16
N PHE A 106 3.01 10.48 -8.81
CA PHE A 106 4.24 9.81 -8.39
C PHE A 106 4.76 8.84 -9.45
N HIS A 107 4.04 8.68 -10.57
CA HIS A 107 4.34 7.71 -11.62
C HIS A 107 4.50 6.27 -11.10
N VAL A 108 3.76 5.95 -10.04
CA VAL A 108 3.74 4.64 -9.39
C VAL A 108 2.46 3.90 -9.77
N ASP A 109 2.60 2.73 -10.38
CA ASP A 109 1.48 1.80 -10.62
C ASP A 109 1.69 0.48 -9.87
N LYS A 110 0.99 0.34 -8.73
CA LYS A 110 1.08 -0.85 -7.88
C LYS A 110 0.57 -2.13 -8.55
N ARG A 111 -0.25 -2.03 -9.60
CA ARG A 111 -0.68 -3.19 -10.39
C ARG A 111 0.53 -3.92 -10.97
N ARG A 112 1.61 -3.23 -11.30
CA ARG A 112 2.85 -3.85 -11.81
C ARG A 112 3.39 -4.92 -10.86
N VAL A 113 3.49 -4.62 -9.56
CA VAL A 113 3.99 -5.59 -8.56
C VAL A 113 2.97 -6.70 -8.32
N HIS A 114 1.68 -6.35 -8.23
CA HIS A 114 0.62 -7.34 -8.00
C HIS A 114 0.53 -8.36 -9.15
N LEU A 115 0.51 -7.88 -10.40
CA LEU A 115 0.46 -8.72 -11.60
C LEU A 115 1.75 -9.52 -11.78
N SER A 116 2.92 -8.91 -11.54
CA SER A 116 4.20 -9.63 -11.60
C SER A 116 4.23 -10.80 -10.62
N THR A 117 3.62 -10.64 -9.43
CA THR A 117 3.53 -11.72 -8.46
C THR A 117 2.71 -12.89 -9.00
N LEU A 118 1.57 -12.62 -9.66
CA LEU A 118 0.74 -13.66 -10.29
C LEU A 118 1.44 -14.33 -11.48
N VAL A 119 2.25 -13.59 -12.24
CA VAL A 119 3.04 -14.14 -13.35
C VAL A 119 4.09 -15.10 -12.83
N VAL A 120 4.88 -14.70 -11.82
CA VAL A 120 5.93 -15.56 -11.24
C VAL A 120 5.34 -16.78 -10.52
N SER A 121 4.13 -16.67 -9.99
CA SER A 121 3.43 -17.81 -9.39
C SER A 121 2.69 -18.70 -10.40
N GLY A 122 2.78 -18.42 -11.70
CA GLY A 122 2.11 -19.18 -12.77
C GLY A 122 0.58 -19.05 -12.79
N GLN A 123 0.00 -18.08 -12.06
CA GLN A 123 -1.45 -17.88 -11.98
C GLN A 123 -1.98 -16.93 -13.07
N LEU A 124 -1.12 -16.14 -13.71
CA LEU A 124 -1.48 -15.23 -14.81
C LEU A 124 -0.38 -15.24 -15.88
N SER A 125 -0.74 -15.19 -17.16
CA SER A 125 0.26 -15.07 -18.22
C SER A 125 0.80 -13.63 -18.29
N ARG A 126 2.03 -13.47 -18.77
CA ARG A 126 2.66 -12.16 -18.93
C ARG A 126 1.88 -11.28 -19.92
N GLU A 127 1.36 -11.87 -20.97
CA GLU A 127 0.60 -11.19 -22.03
C GLU A 127 -0.67 -10.58 -21.44
N HIS A 128 -1.42 -11.34 -20.64
CA HIS A 128 -2.61 -10.83 -19.95
C HIS A 128 -2.25 -9.75 -18.92
N ALA A 129 -1.16 -9.91 -18.18
CA ALA A 129 -0.69 -8.90 -17.23
C ALA A 129 -0.34 -7.57 -17.93
N VAL A 130 0.33 -7.62 -19.08
CA VAL A 130 0.67 -6.42 -19.86
C VAL A 130 -0.58 -5.78 -20.44
N ALA A 131 -1.51 -6.58 -20.97
CA ALA A 131 -2.79 -6.08 -21.48
C ALA A 131 -3.60 -5.37 -20.38
N ASP A 132 -3.63 -5.91 -19.15
CA ASP A 132 -4.30 -5.26 -18.01
C ASP A 132 -3.68 -3.90 -17.66
N LEU A 133 -2.35 -3.80 -17.68
CA LEU A 133 -1.64 -2.55 -17.38
C LEU A 133 -1.89 -1.44 -18.39
N GLN A 134 -2.25 -1.77 -19.64
CA GLN A 134 -2.63 -0.79 -20.66
C GLN A 134 -3.99 -0.14 -20.37
N ASN A 135 -4.83 -0.79 -19.57
CA ASN A 135 -6.12 -0.26 -19.17
C ASN A 135 -5.98 0.79 -18.06
N LEU A 136 -7.02 1.60 -17.93
CA LEU A 136 -7.21 2.50 -16.79
C LEU A 136 -7.07 1.72 -15.48
N PRO A 137 -6.37 2.24 -14.45
CA PRO A 137 -6.27 1.60 -13.12
C PRO A 137 -7.57 1.69 -12.32
N TYR A 138 -8.70 1.65 -13.01
CA TYR A 138 -10.08 1.76 -12.55
C TYR A 138 -10.97 0.93 -13.49
N PRO A 139 -12.10 0.38 -13.01
CA PRO A 139 -12.96 -0.40 -13.89
C PRO A 139 -13.64 0.47 -14.95
N SER A 140 -13.85 1.75 -14.65
CA SER A 140 -14.42 2.71 -15.60
C SER A 140 -13.97 4.15 -15.30
N GLN A 141 -14.05 4.99 -16.33
CA GLN A 141 -13.87 6.44 -16.20
C GLN A 141 -14.89 7.03 -15.20
N ALA A 142 -16.14 6.57 -15.26
CA ALA A 142 -17.21 7.02 -14.36
C ALA A 142 -16.90 6.73 -12.88
N GLU A 143 -16.38 5.55 -12.54
CA GLU A 143 -15.98 5.25 -11.16
C GLU A 143 -14.79 6.08 -10.70
N MET A 144 -13.83 6.34 -11.57
CA MET A 144 -12.72 7.23 -11.27
C MET A 144 -13.21 8.65 -10.97
N ASP A 145 -14.16 9.15 -11.75
CA ASP A 145 -14.74 10.48 -11.55
C ASP A 145 -15.60 10.55 -10.28
N ASN A 146 -16.35 9.50 -9.96
CA ASN A 146 -17.10 9.39 -8.71
C ASN A 146 -16.16 9.40 -7.48
N ASP A 147 -15.09 8.62 -7.51
CA ASP A 147 -14.09 8.60 -6.43
C ASP A 147 -13.39 9.97 -6.31
N ARG A 148 -13.11 10.65 -7.44
CA ARG A 148 -12.54 12.01 -7.45
C ARG A 148 -13.47 13.01 -6.78
N GLN A 149 -14.75 13.04 -7.15
CA GLN A 149 -15.75 13.92 -6.52
C GLN A 149 -15.90 13.61 -5.03
N TYR A 150 -15.90 12.33 -4.66
CA TYR A 150 -15.94 11.92 -3.26
C TYR A 150 -14.72 12.43 -2.49
N PHE A 151 -13.52 12.27 -3.04
CA PHE A 151 -12.27 12.75 -2.44
C PHE A 151 -12.30 14.27 -2.25
N LEU A 152 -12.65 15.04 -3.27
CA LEU A 152 -12.74 16.51 -3.21
C LEU A 152 -13.71 16.95 -2.11
N LYS A 153 -14.90 16.35 -2.06
CA LYS A 153 -15.90 16.63 -1.02
C LYS A 153 -15.36 16.33 0.39
N LYS A 154 -14.65 15.22 0.57
CA LYS A 154 -14.09 14.84 1.89
C LYS A 154 -12.91 15.71 2.31
N MET A 155 -12.11 16.16 1.35
CA MET A 155 -10.98 17.06 1.59
C MET A 155 -11.42 18.53 1.74
N GLY A 156 -12.64 18.87 1.32
CA GLY A 156 -13.06 20.27 1.20
C GLY A 156 -12.27 21.01 0.13
N TRP A 157 -11.89 20.30 -0.95
CA TRP A 157 -11.07 20.82 -2.03
C TRP A 157 -11.88 21.13 -3.28
N THR A 158 -11.43 22.12 -4.05
CA THR A 158 -11.86 22.35 -5.44
C THR A 158 -11.04 21.50 -6.40
N GLU A 159 -11.55 21.31 -7.63
CA GLU A 159 -10.79 20.64 -8.70
C GLU A 159 -9.44 21.34 -8.96
N ALA A 160 -9.40 22.67 -8.92
CA ALA A 160 -8.17 23.44 -9.10
C ALA A 160 -7.12 23.15 -8.01
N GLN A 161 -7.54 22.89 -6.77
CA GLN A 161 -6.63 22.51 -5.67
C GLN A 161 -6.09 21.09 -5.84
N LEU A 162 -6.91 20.17 -6.37
CA LEU A 162 -6.43 18.83 -6.72
C LEU A 162 -5.40 18.91 -7.86
N GLU A 163 -5.67 19.71 -8.88
CA GLU A 163 -4.76 19.90 -10.00
C GLU A 163 -3.42 20.55 -9.56
N ASP A 164 -3.47 21.59 -8.73
CA ASP A 164 -2.28 22.16 -8.09
C ASP A 164 -1.53 21.10 -7.26
N TYR A 165 -2.24 20.28 -6.50
CA TYR A 165 -1.63 19.19 -5.74
C TYR A 165 -0.95 18.16 -6.63
N LEU A 166 -1.53 17.81 -7.78
CA LEU A 166 -0.92 16.85 -8.71
C LEU A 166 0.37 17.42 -9.30
N ASN A 167 0.35 18.68 -9.72
CA ASN A 167 1.46 19.34 -10.42
C ASN A 167 2.61 19.81 -9.52
N ARG A 168 2.37 20.08 -8.24
CA ARG A 168 3.45 20.51 -7.33
C ARG A 168 4.49 19.39 -7.13
N PRO A 169 5.77 19.71 -6.87
CA PRO A 169 6.78 18.69 -6.56
C PRO A 169 6.38 17.79 -5.38
N GLU A 170 6.83 16.53 -5.41
CA GLU A 170 6.68 15.63 -4.27
C GLU A 170 7.47 16.15 -3.05
N ARG A 171 6.99 15.81 -1.85
CA ARG A 171 7.72 16.03 -0.61
C ARG A 171 8.12 14.69 -0.02
N PRO A 172 9.42 14.37 0.06
CA PRO A 172 9.85 13.08 0.56
C PRO A 172 9.58 12.95 2.06
N HIS A 173 9.38 11.72 2.53
CA HIS A 173 9.19 11.45 3.97
C HIS A 173 10.39 11.91 4.81
N THR A 174 11.61 11.90 4.24
CA THR A 174 12.84 12.38 4.87
C THR A 174 12.86 13.89 5.14
N ALA A 175 11.94 14.66 4.55
CA ALA A 175 11.74 16.07 4.88
C ALA A 175 11.16 16.27 6.29
N TYR A 176 10.68 15.21 6.93
CA TYR A 176 10.13 15.22 8.29
C TYR A 176 10.96 14.33 9.21
N ALA A 177 10.94 14.63 10.50
CA ALA A 177 11.64 13.83 11.51
C ALA A 177 11.16 12.37 11.46
N SER A 178 12.10 11.42 11.42
CA SER A 178 11.82 10.02 11.13
C SER A 178 12.72 9.08 11.94
N GLU A 179 12.25 7.84 12.14
CA GLU A 179 13.03 6.73 12.69
C GLU A 179 13.88 5.99 11.65
N ILE A 180 13.91 6.42 10.38
CA ILE A 180 14.58 5.70 9.27
C ILE A 180 16.04 5.36 9.54
N ARG A 181 16.81 6.26 10.18
CA ARG A 181 18.22 6.00 10.53
C ARG A 181 18.35 4.88 11.56
N LEU A 182 17.48 4.91 12.58
CA LEU A 182 17.43 3.88 13.62
C LEU A 182 17.00 2.54 13.04
N TRP A 183 15.97 2.55 12.20
CA TRP A 183 15.50 1.37 11.47
C TRP A 183 16.61 0.73 10.66
N ASN A 184 17.31 1.51 9.82
CA ASN A 184 18.39 1.01 8.98
C ASN A 184 19.54 0.44 9.81
N ALA A 185 19.98 1.14 10.86
CA ALA A 185 21.05 0.65 11.73
C ALA A 185 20.71 -0.70 12.39
N LEU A 186 19.47 -0.84 12.91
CA LEU A 186 19.01 -2.08 13.54
C LEU A 186 18.79 -3.21 12.52
N LYS A 187 18.26 -2.89 11.34
CA LYS A 187 18.12 -3.83 10.22
C LYS A 187 19.48 -4.36 9.79
N ASP A 188 20.47 -3.49 9.60
CA ASP A 188 21.81 -3.87 9.17
C ASP A 188 22.50 -4.74 10.22
N LEU A 189 22.36 -4.39 11.51
CA LEU A 189 22.86 -5.22 12.61
C LEU A 189 22.20 -6.61 12.60
N TYR A 190 20.88 -6.68 12.47
CA TYR A 190 20.14 -7.94 12.39
C TYR A 190 20.60 -8.82 11.21
N LEU A 191 20.79 -8.21 10.03
CA LEU A 191 21.27 -8.93 8.84
C LEU A 191 22.71 -9.44 9.00
N ARG A 192 23.55 -8.74 9.77
CA ARG A 192 24.92 -9.21 10.10
C ARG A 192 24.92 -10.37 11.08
N ILE A 193 24.02 -10.37 12.06
CA ILE A 193 23.92 -11.44 13.07
C ILE A 193 23.30 -12.72 12.49
N ARG A 194 22.41 -12.58 11.49
CA ARG A 194 21.70 -13.72 10.87
C ARG A 194 22.47 -14.36 9.70
N ARG A 195 23.52 -13.71 9.20
CA ARG A 195 24.48 -14.31 8.27
C ARG A 195 25.44 -15.20 9.04
#